data_AF-A0A517PRB3-F1
#
_entry.id   AF-A0A517PRB3-F1
#
_cell.length_a   1.000
_cell.length_b   1.000
_cell.length_c   1.000
_cell.angle_alpha   90.00
_cell.angle_beta   90.00
_cell.angle_gamma   90.00
#
_symmetry.space_group_name_H-M   'P 1'
#
loop_
_entity.id
_entity.type
_entity.pdbx_description
1 polymer ?
#
loop_
_entity_poly.entity_id
_entity_poly.type
_entity_poly.pdbx_seq_one_letter_code
_entity_poly.pdbx_strand_id
1 'polypeptide(L)'
;MNASDHSHPDHSARPLDFSPADPATPGVIQRAAEILGRKPSCLDRRNYQCRLLAAAIHEPTGRLAYLESREKLHWWAFRTTVMIKVHLRDGNGKDRSVDIETYNPFFGCTVDMLEWIDETAVLIYQEKHHTYVCTFGPHWPPRFIAIEDYWIIKDGVLGYRGYQQNEVQRLSVPDLTPLEPLSLTEAEETGLVPVDVYDQNEE
;
A
#
# COMPACT_ATOMS: atom_id res chain seq x y z
N MET A 1 18.26 15.91 52.26
CA MET A 1 17.20 15.26 51.47
C MET A 1 17.21 15.92 50.10
N ASN A 2 17.35 15.09 49.06
CA ASN A 2 17.43 15.40 47.63
C ASN A 2 16.26 16.31 47.17
N ALA A 3 16.30 17.07 46.08
CA ALA A 3 16.90 16.78 44.78
C ALA A 3 17.24 18.06 43.97
N SER A 4 18.32 17.92 43.19
CA SER A 4 18.63 18.63 41.96
C SER A 4 17.58 18.35 40.87
N ASP A 5 17.11 19.38 40.17
CA ASP A 5 16.34 19.23 38.93
C ASP A 5 17.17 19.74 37.75
N HIS A 6 17.87 18.79 37.13
CA HIS A 6 18.65 18.96 35.91
C HIS A 6 17.79 18.47 34.74
N SER A 7 17.46 19.41 33.84
CA SER A 7 17.53 19.30 32.37
C SER A 7 17.18 17.99 31.63
N HIS A 8 16.28 18.18 30.63
CA HIS A 8 16.10 17.49 29.33
C HIS A 8 15.44 16.09 29.32
N PRO A 9 14.77 15.64 28.22
CA PRO A 9 14.98 15.94 26.78
C PRO A 9 13.73 16.43 26.02
N ASP A 10 13.87 17.25 24.98
CA ASP A 10 14.22 16.91 23.59
C ASP A 10 13.07 16.21 22.84
N HIS A 11 12.56 16.92 21.83
CA HIS A 11 11.52 16.47 20.91
C HIS A 11 12.14 15.50 19.89
N SER A 12 12.51 14.30 20.35
CA SER A 12 12.83 13.21 19.42
C SER A 12 11.52 12.71 18.81
N ALA A 13 11.37 12.93 17.50
CA ALA A 13 10.38 12.25 16.67
C ALA A 13 10.36 10.76 17.01
N ARG A 14 9.19 10.24 17.35
CA ARG A 14 9.01 8.80 17.55
C ARG A 14 9.29 8.12 16.21
N PRO A 15 10.09 7.04 16.16
CA PRO A 15 10.09 6.15 15.01
C PRO A 15 8.67 5.62 14.86
N LEU A 16 8.09 5.76 13.66
CA LEU A 16 6.81 5.15 13.35
C LEU A 16 7.06 3.66 13.17
N ASP A 17 6.83 2.91 14.24
CA ASP A 17 6.86 1.45 14.27
C ASP A 17 5.56 0.96 13.62
N PHE A 18 5.60 0.69 12.31
CA PHE A 18 4.44 0.23 11.56
C PHE A 18 4.42 -1.31 11.55
N SER A 19 3.62 -1.89 12.45
CA SER A 19 3.00 -3.20 12.21
C SER A 19 2.02 -3.04 11.04
N PRO A 20 1.89 -4.00 10.10
CA PRO A 20 1.00 -3.86 8.94
C PRO A 20 -0.42 -3.56 9.43
N ALA A 21 -0.83 -2.30 9.29
CA ALA A 21 -2.16 -1.85 9.62
C ALA A 21 -3.13 -2.49 8.63
N ASP A 22 -4.22 -3.07 9.15
CA ASP A 22 -5.30 -3.64 8.35
C ASP A 22 -5.77 -2.58 7.31
N PRO A 23 -5.45 -2.76 6.02
CA PRO A 23 -5.53 -1.70 5.00
C PRO A 23 -6.97 -1.33 4.60
N ALA A 24 -7.93 -1.98 5.25
CA ALA A 24 -9.35 -1.74 5.10
C ALA A 24 -9.96 -1.39 6.47
N THR A 25 -9.48 -0.36 7.17
CA THR A 25 -10.31 0.20 8.25
C THR A 25 -11.61 0.69 7.60
N PRO A 26 -12.79 0.07 7.88
CA PRO A 26 -14.00 0.31 7.08
C PRO A 26 -14.42 1.79 7.00
N GLY A 27 -14.00 2.60 7.97
CA GLY A 27 -14.20 4.05 7.99
C GLY A 27 -13.51 4.79 6.83
N VAL A 28 -12.33 4.38 6.38
CA VAL A 28 -11.60 5.11 5.32
C VAL A 28 -12.25 4.87 3.95
N ILE A 29 -12.64 3.63 3.65
CA ILE A 29 -13.39 3.30 2.43
C ILE A 29 -14.72 4.05 2.39
N GLN A 30 -15.41 4.15 3.53
CA GLN A 30 -16.66 4.89 3.63
C GLN A 30 -16.46 6.40 3.39
N ARG A 31 -15.45 7.02 4.01
CA ARG A 31 -15.08 8.43 3.75
C ARG A 31 -14.70 8.66 2.28
N ALA A 32 -13.93 7.74 1.68
CA ALA A 32 -13.59 7.81 0.27
C ALA A 32 -14.83 7.75 -0.62
N ALA A 33 -15.78 6.85 -0.31
CA ALA A 33 -17.05 6.74 -1.04
C ALA A 33 -17.89 8.03 -0.94
N GLU A 34 -17.92 8.65 0.25
CA GLU A 34 -18.57 9.95 0.48
C GLU A 34 -17.93 11.07 -0.36
N ILE A 35 -16.60 11.17 -0.38
CA ILE A 35 -15.84 12.11 -1.23
C ILE A 35 -16.16 11.89 -2.72
N LEU A 36 -16.29 10.63 -3.13
CA LEU A 36 -16.63 10.25 -4.50
C LEU A 36 -18.13 10.44 -4.82
N GLY A 37 -18.97 10.77 -3.84
CA GLY A 37 -20.41 10.95 -4.02
C GLY A 37 -21.14 9.67 -4.44
N ARG A 38 -20.68 8.50 -3.99
CA ARG A 38 -21.24 7.20 -4.33
C ARG A 38 -21.13 6.20 -3.18
N LYS A 39 -21.73 5.02 -3.33
CA LYS A 39 -21.55 3.92 -2.38
C LYS A 39 -20.19 3.21 -2.61
N PRO A 40 -19.62 2.55 -1.58
CA PRO A 40 -18.39 1.76 -1.73
C PRO A 40 -18.47 0.67 -2.80
N SER A 41 -19.68 0.14 -3.03
CA SER A 41 -20.00 -0.68 -4.20
C SER A 41 -21.21 -0.14 -4.94
N CYS A 42 -21.11 -0.05 -6.26
CA CYS A 42 -22.15 0.48 -7.13
C CYS A 42 -22.08 -0.13 -8.53
N LEU A 43 -23.18 -0.05 -9.28
CA LEU A 43 -23.14 -0.26 -10.73
C LEU A 43 -22.82 1.07 -11.42
N ASP A 44 -21.85 1.05 -12.33
CA ASP A 44 -21.59 2.20 -13.19
C ASP A 44 -22.58 2.28 -14.37
N ARG A 45 -22.49 3.36 -15.16
CA ARG A 45 -23.37 3.58 -16.33
C ARG A 45 -23.23 2.52 -17.43
N ARG A 46 -22.19 1.69 -17.37
CA ARG A 46 -21.89 0.61 -18.32
C ARG A 46 -22.21 -0.77 -17.73
N ASN A 47 -22.87 -0.82 -16.57
CA ASN A 47 -23.20 -2.01 -15.81
C ASN A 47 -21.98 -2.82 -15.35
N TYR A 48 -20.86 -2.15 -15.05
CA TYR A 48 -19.81 -2.76 -14.25
C TYR A 48 -20.19 -2.65 -12.77
N GLN A 49 -20.08 -3.76 -12.05
CA GLN A 49 -20.01 -3.75 -10.61
C GLN A 49 -18.66 -3.18 -10.19
N CYS A 50 -18.68 -1.98 -9.66
CA CYS A 50 -17.53 -1.31 -9.09
C CYS A 50 -17.49 -1.57 -7.57
N ARG A 51 -16.29 -1.78 -7.04
CA ARG A 51 -16.05 -1.93 -5.60
C ARG A 51 -14.73 -1.26 -5.23
N LEU A 52 -14.77 -0.38 -4.23
CA LEU A 52 -13.56 0.13 -3.58
C LEU A 52 -12.92 -1.01 -2.78
N LEU A 53 -11.66 -1.32 -3.09
CA LEU A 53 -10.88 -2.34 -2.41
C LEU A 53 -10.05 -1.74 -1.26
N ALA A 54 -9.50 -0.55 -1.48
CA ALA A 54 -8.75 0.21 -0.49
C ALA A 54 -8.83 1.72 -0.82
N ALA A 55 -8.58 2.57 0.16
CA ALA A 55 -8.49 4.01 -0.03
C ALA A 55 -7.56 4.66 1.00
N ALA A 56 -6.93 5.77 0.62
CA ALA A 56 -6.15 6.64 1.48
C ALA A 56 -6.41 8.11 1.15
N ILE A 57 -6.62 8.91 2.18
CA ILE A 57 -6.91 10.35 2.06
C ILE A 57 -5.70 11.13 2.56
N HIS A 58 -5.16 12.01 1.73
CA HIS A 58 -4.14 12.97 2.14
C HIS A 58 -4.83 14.14 2.86
N GLU A 59 -4.99 14.03 4.17
CA GLU A 59 -5.73 15.00 4.99
C GLU A 59 -5.35 16.48 4.73
N PRO A 60 -4.06 16.86 4.55
CA PRO A 60 -3.70 18.26 4.31
C PRO A 60 -4.29 18.86 3.02
N THR A 61 -4.52 18.06 1.98
CA THR A 61 -4.95 18.56 0.66
C THR A 61 -6.24 17.94 0.16
N GLY A 62 -6.83 16.98 0.89
CA GLY A 62 -8.03 16.25 0.49
C GLY A 62 -7.84 15.36 -0.75
N ARG A 63 -6.60 15.13 -1.20
CA ARG A 63 -6.35 14.19 -2.30
C ARG A 63 -6.71 12.78 -1.86
N LEU A 64 -7.17 11.98 -2.82
CA LEU A 64 -7.62 10.63 -2.57
C LEU A 64 -6.86 9.67 -3.50
N ALA A 65 -6.20 8.69 -2.91
CA ALA A 65 -5.72 7.50 -3.60
C ALA A 65 -6.69 6.35 -3.29
N TYR A 66 -7.11 5.59 -4.29
CA TYR A 66 -7.98 4.43 -4.05
C TYR A 66 -7.80 3.34 -5.09
N LEU A 67 -8.07 2.12 -4.68
CA LEU A 67 -8.09 0.95 -5.54
C LEU A 67 -9.54 0.53 -5.81
N GLU A 68 -9.88 0.29 -7.06
CA GLU A 68 -11.21 -0.13 -7.50
C GLU A 68 -11.15 -1.41 -8.32
N SER A 69 -11.95 -2.41 -7.97
CA SER A 69 -12.33 -3.50 -8.87
C SER A 69 -13.54 -3.11 -9.70
N ARG A 70 -13.52 -3.45 -10.98
CA ARG A 70 -14.63 -3.31 -11.92
C ARG A 70 -14.90 -4.64 -12.60
N GLU A 71 -16.08 -5.17 -12.37
CA GLU A 71 -16.46 -6.51 -12.81
C GLU A 71 -17.71 -6.44 -13.68
N LYS A 72 -17.74 -7.16 -14.80
CA LYS A 72 -18.92 -7.27 -15.65
C LYS A 72 -19.09 -8.69 -16.17
N LEU A 73 -20.23 -9.29 -15.84
CA LEU A 73 -20.65 -10.55 -16.41
C LEU A 73 -21.26 -10.34 -17.80
N HIS A 74 -20.73 -11.06 -18.78
CA HIS A 74 -21.26 -11.12 -20.13
C HIS A 74 -22.04 -12.42 -20.30
N TRP A 75 -23.33 -12.37 -20.00
CA TRP A 75 -24.23 -13.52 -19.96
C TRP A 75 -24.23 -14.33 -21.27
N TRP A 76 -24.08 -13.68 -22.43
CA TRP A 76 -24.03 -14.34 -23.73
C TRP A 76 -22.77 -15.19 -23.99
N ALA A 77 -21.70 -14.96 -23.22
CA ALA A 77 -20.40 -15.61 -23.42
C ALA A 77 -19.96 -16.41 -22.20
N PHE A 78 -20.75 -16.38 -21.11
CA PHE A 78 -20.35 -16.93 -19.81
C PHE A 78 -18.94 -16.46 -19.39
N ARG A 79 -18.62 -15.20 -19.68
CA ARG A 79 -17.32 -14.58 -19.39
C ARG A 79 -17.48 -13.39 -18.46
N THR A 80 -16.54 -13.22 -17.54
CA THR A 80 -16.45 -12.04 -16.68
C THR A 80 -15.25 -11.21 -17.10
N THR A 81 -15.47 -9.92 -17.35
CA THR A 81 -14.38 -8.95 -17.44
C THR A 81 -14.10 -8.40 -16.05
N VAL A 82 -12.85 -8.52 -15.59
CA VAL A 82 -12.38 -7.94 -14.33
C VAL A 82 -11.26 -6.95 -14.67
N MET A 83 -11.32 -5.76 -14.09
CA MET A 83 -10.24 -4.76 -14.14
C MET A 83 -10.03 -4.27 -12.72
N ILE A 84 -8.77 -4.11 -12.33
CA ILE A 84 -8.42 -3.51 -11.04
C ILE A 84 -7.59 -2.28 -11.35
N LYS A 85 -8.09 -1.12 -10.92
CA LYS A 85 -7.51 0.17 -11.21
C LYS A 85 -7.13 0.87 -9.93
N VAL A 86 -5.96 1.48 -9.95
CA VAL A 86 -5.60 2.50 -8.98
C VAL A 86 -5.96 3.86 -9.52
N HIS A 87 -6.49 4.69 -8.65
CA HIS A 87 -6.95 6.04 -8.93
C HIS A 87 -6.24 7.03 -8.02
N LEU A 88 -5.88 8.18 -8.58
CA LEU A 88 -5.37 9.33 -7.86
C LEU A 88 -6.22 10.55 -8.23
N ARG A 89 -7.05 10.96 -7.29
CA ARG A 89 -7.93 12.12 -7.41
C ARG A 89 -7.34 13.30 -6.65
N ASP A 90 -7.15 14.42 -7.34
CA ASP A 90 -6.67 15.65 -6.71
C ASP A 90 -7.79 16.40 -5.95
N GLY A 91 -7.41 17.41 -5.16
CA GLY A 91 -8.36 18.23 -4.39
C GLY A 91 -9.36 19.03 -5.25
N ASN A 92 -9.09 19.18 -6.55
CA ASN A 92 -10.01 19.82 -7.51
C ASN A 92 -10.94 18.80 -8.19
N GLY A 93 -10.81 17.51 -7.85
CA GLY A 93 -11.62 16.43 -8.39
C GLY A 93 -11.13 15.84 -9.72
N LYS A 94 -9.96 16.24 -10.22
CA LYS A 94 -9.36 15.60 -11.38
C LYS A 94 -8.85 14.23 -10.97
N ASP A 95 -9.28 13.21 -11.71
CA ASP A 95 -8.95 11.81 -11.46
C ASP A 95 -8.05 11.25 -12.57
N ARG A 96 -6.98 10.58 -12.17
CA ARG A 96 -6.10 9.79 -13.05
C ARG A 96 -6.12 8.34 -12.59
N SER A 97 -6.23 7.42 -13.53
CA SER A 97 -6.28 5.99 -13.22
C SER A 97 -5.42 5.14 -14.14
N VAL A 98 -4.83 4.07 -13.62
CA VAL A 98 -4.11 3.05 -14.39
C VAL A 98 -4.52 1.66 -13.90
N ASP A 99 -4.42 0.65 -14.74
CA ASP A 99 -4.55 -0.74 -14.30
C ASP A 99 -3.35 -1.11 -13.41
N ILE A 100 -3.58 -1.92 -12.39
CA ILE A 100 -2.47 -2.47 -11.60
C ILE A 100 -1.70 -3.52 -12.39
N GLU A 101 -0.44 -3.75 -12.03
CA GLU A 101 0.31 -4.89 -12.54
C GLU A 101 -0.26 -6.19 -11.94
N THR A 102 -0.63 -7.15 -12.78
CA THR A 102 -1.16 -8.43 -12.30
C THR A 102 -1.00 -9.48 -13.39
N TYR A 103 -0.74 -10.73 -12.99
CA TYR A 103 -0.74 -11.85 -13.91
C TYR A 103 -2.12 -12.01 -14.57
N ASN A 104 -3.20 -11.87 -13.78
CA ASN A 104 -4.56 -11.93 -14.29
C ASN A 104 -5.54 -11.32 -13.27
N PRO A 105 -6.24 -10.21 -13.62
CA PRO A 105 -7.14 -9.51 -12.70
C PRO A 105 -8.33 -10.36 -12.22
N PHE A 106 -8.64 -11.47 -12.90
CA PHE A 106 -9.68 -12.39 -12.48
C PHE A 106 -9.42 -13.01 -11.10
N PHE A 107 -8.16 -13.17 -10.69
CA PHE A 107 -7.82 -13.71 -9.37
C PHE A 107 -7.97 -12.68 -8.24
N GLY A 108 -8.23 -11.42 -8.56
CA GLY A 108 -8.23 -10.35 -7.58
C GLY A 108 -6.83 -9.99 -7.11
N CYS A 109 -6.78 -9.20 -6.04
CA CYS A 109 -5.57 -8.92 -5.28
C CYS A 109 -5.97 -8.66 -3.82
N THR A 110 -5.03 -8.89 -2.91
CA THR A 110 -5.11 -8.45 -1.52
C THR A 110 -4.29 -7.17 -1.40
N VAL A 111 -4.89 -6.09 -0.91
CA VAL A 111 -4.12 -4.88 -0.57
C VAL A 111 -3.56 -5.12 0.81
N ASP A 112 -2.25 -4.91 0.98
CA ASP A 112 -1.58 -5.02 2.29
C ASP A 112 -1.32 -3.64 2.90
N MET A 113 -1.11 -2.62 2.05
CA MET A 113 -0.95 -1.24 2.48
C MET A 113 -1.40 -0.27 1.39
N LEU A 114 -2.15 0.77 1.75
CA LEU A 114 -2.36 1.94 0.89
C LEU A 114 -2.35 3.18 1.78
N GLU A 115 -1.28 3.97 1.71
CA GLU A 115 -1.07 5.11 2.62
C GLU A 115 -0.40 6.29 1.90
N TRP A 116 -0.47 7.48 2.49
CA TRP A 116 0.28 8.64 2.03
C TRP A 116 1.54 8.82 2.84
N ILE A 117 2.68 8.91 2.16
CA ILE A 117 3.97 9.30 2.73
C ILE A 117 4.33 10.64 2.07
N ASP A 118 4.26 11.70 2.89
CA ASP A 118 4.27 13.08 2.42
C ASP A 118 3.26 13.27 1.26
N GLU A 119 3.75 13.68 0.10
CA GLU A 119 2.97 14.01 -1.07
C GLU A 119 2.71 12.81 -2.01
N THR A 120 3.11 11.60 -1.61
CA THR A 120 3.07 10.41 -2.46
C THR A 120 2.29 9.28 -1.79
N ALA A 121 1.31 8.73 -2.49
CA ALA A 121 0.62 7.52 -2.04
C ALA A 121 1.46 6.29 -2.37
N VAL A 122 1.60 5.37 -1.42
CA VAL A 122 2.31 4.08 -1.57
C VAL A 122 1.30 2.96 -1.44
N LEU A 123 1.30 2.04 -2.39
CA LEU A 123 0.49 0.82 -2.40
C LEU A 123 1.39 -0.40 -2.39
N ILE A 124 1.13 -1.31 -1.47
CA ILE A 124 1.63 -2.68 -1.48
C ILE A 124 0.43 -3.61 -1.59
N TYR A 125 0.47 -4.53 -2.55
CA TYR A 125 -0.57 -5.52 -2.77
C TYR A 125 0.02 -6.84 -3.24
N GLN A 126 -0.64 -7.92 -2.87
CA GLN A 126 -0.36 -9.25 -3.34
C GLN A 126 -1.37 -9.64 -4.43
N GLU A 127 -0.87 -10.11 -5.56
CA GLU A 127 -1.64 -10.85 -6.55
C GLU A 127 -1.24 -12.33 -6.51
N LYS A 128 -1.80 -13.17 -7.37
CA LYS A 128 -1.73 -14.63 -7.22
C LYS A 128 -0.31 -15.21 -7.06
N HIS A 129 0.69 -14.59 -7.67
CA HIS A 129 2.06 -15.09 -7.73
C HIS A 129 3.11 -14.13 -7.17
N HIS A 130 2.76 -12.85 -7.01
CA HIS A 130 3.71 -11.80 -6.71
C HIS A 130 3.14 -10.76 -5.75
N THR A 131 4.04 -10.18 -4.96
CA THR A 131 3.79 -8.96 -4.21
C THR A 131 4.37 -7.78 -4.99
N TYR A 132 3.64 -6.67 -5.05
CA TYR A 132 4.07 -5.46 -5.75
C TYR A 132 4.04 -4.26 -4.82
N VAL A 133 5.05 -3.41 -4.93
CA VAL A 133 5.04 -2.04 -4.43
C VAL A 133 4.94 -1.06 -5.58
N CYS A 134 4.15 0.00 -5.40
CA CYS A 134 4.06 1.10 -6.35
C CYS A 134 3.73 2.41 -5.65
N THR A 135 4.16 3.52 -6.27
CA THR A 135 3.92 4.86 -5.73
C THR A 135 3.18 5.75 -6.73
N PHE A 136 2.27 6.57 -6.20
CA PHE A 136 1.41 7.48 -6.97
C PHE A 136 1.54 8.90 -6.45
N GLY A 137 1.85 9.83 -7.34
CA GLY A 137 2.02 11.23 -6.92
C GLY A 137 2.31 12.16 -8.10
N PRO A 138 3.37 12.97 -8.02
CA PRO A 138 3.77 13.87 -9.11
C PRO A 138 4.12 13.10 -10.39
N HIS A 139 4.81 11.97 -10.25
CA HIS A 139 5.21 11.11 -11.35
C HIS A 139 4.05 10.21 -11.78
N TRP A 140 3.75 10.22 -13.08
CA TRP A 140 2.68 9.42 -13.67
C TRP A 140 3.05 9.03 -15.12
N PRO A 141 2.86 7.76 -15.54
CA PRO A 141 2.25 6.65 -14.81
C PRO A 141 3.10 6.16 -13.62
N PRO A 142 2.49 5.51 -12.63
CA PRO A 142 3.20 4.94 -11.49
C PRO A 142 4.11 3.80 -11.94
N ARG A 143 5.19 3.57 -11.18
CA ARG A 143 6.10 2.45 -11.38
C ARG A 143 5.72 1.32 -10.43
N PHE A 144 5.52 0.14 -10.98
CA PHE A 144 5.32 -1.10 -10.22
C PHE A 144 6.65 -1.83 -10.11
N ILE A 145 6.98 -2.28 -8.90
CA ILE A 145 8.16 -3.10 -8.63
C ILE A 145 7.68 -4.35 -7.91
N ALA A 146 7.95 -5.51 -8.52
CA ALA A 146 7.74 -6.79 -7.85
C ALA A 146 8.75 -6.90 -6.69
N ILE A 147 8.23 -7.27 -5.52
CA ILE A 147 9.00 -7.56 -4.32
C ILE A 147 8.63 -8.97 -3.86
N GLU A 148 9.40 -9.46 -2.90
CA GLU A 148 9.13 -10.73 -2.23
C GLU A 148 8.05 -10.53 -1.15
N ASP A 149 7.43 -11.63 -0.71
CA ASP A 149 6.24 -11.61 0.15
C ASP A 149 6.51 -11.08 1.57
N TYR A 150 7.73 -11.22 2.08
CA TYR A 150 8.10 -10.68 3.38
C TYR A 150 8.65 -9.28 3.23
N TRP A 151 7.96 -8.29 3.80
CA TRP A 151 8.39 -6.89 3.72
C TRP A 151 8.12 -6.10 5.01
N ILE A 152 8.85 -5.00 5.18
CA ILE A 152 8.67 -4.01 6.24
C ILE A 152 9.06 -2.63 5.72
N ILE A 153 8.35 -1.58 6.15
CA ILE A 153 8.77 -0.19 5.92
C ILE A 153 9.21 0.41 7.25
N LYS A 154 10.43 0.92 7.29
CA LYS A 154 10.98 1.61 8.46
C LYS A 154 11.91 2.73 8.03
N ASP A 155 11.78 3.90 8.67
CA ASP A 155 12.64 5.06 8.45
C ASP A 155 12.82 5.45 6.97
N GLY A 156 11.74 5.36 6.19
CA GLY A 156 11.73 5.68 4.75
C GLY A 156 12.38 4.62 3.87
N VAL A 157 12.60 3.41 4.38
CA VAL A 157 13.17 2.28 3.64
C VAL A 157 12.22 1.09 3.68
N LEU A 158 11.94 0.53 2.50
CA LEU A 158 11.27 -0.75 2.36
C LEU A 158 12.34 -1.85 2.34
N GLY A 159 12.39 -2.66 3.39
CA GLY A 159 13.12 -3.91 3.41
C GLY A 159 12.22 -5.06 2.95
N TYR A 160 12.71 -5.95 2.09
CA TYR A 160 11.97 -7.14 1.68
C TYR A 160 12.90 -8.33 1.43
N ARG A 161 12.36 -9.54 1.55
CA ARG A 161 13.15 -10.78 1.45
C ARG A 161 12.29 -11.94 0.99
N GLY A 162 12.87 -12.82 0.17
CA GLY A 162 12.27 -14.10 -0.21
C GLY A 162 12.55 -15.22 0.79
N TYR A 163 11.87 -16.35 0.59
CA TYR A 163 12.11 -17.56 1.38
C TYR A 163 13.57 -18.02 1.26
N GLN A 164 14.21 -18.31 2.40
CA GLN A 164 15.61 -18.78 2.51
C GLN A 164 16.70 -17.84 1.92
N GLN A 165 16.39 -16.57 1.66
CA GLN A 165 17.41 -15.59 1.30
C GLN A 165 18.15 -15.10 2.56
N ASN A 166 19.48 -14.90 2.43
CA ASN A 166 20.36 -14.48 3.53
C ASN A 166 20.64 -12.96 3.55
N GLU A 167 19.93 -12.20 2.73
CA GLU A 167 20.09 -10.76 2.60
C GLU A 167 18.71 -10.11 2.50
N VAL A 168 18.58 -8.91 3.07
CA VAL A 168 17.39 -8.06 2.93
C VAL A 168 17.62 -7.12 1.76
N GLN A 169 16.79 -7.26 0.73
CA GLN A 169 16.74 -6.31 -0.38
C GLN A 169 16.07 -5.01 0.08
N ARG A 170 16.48 -3.87 -0.49
CA ARG A 170 16.04 -2.56 0.00
C ARG A 170 15.67 -1.60 -1.12
N LEU A 171 14.57 -0.87 -0.92
CA LEU A 171 14.20 0.30 -1.71
C LEU A 171 14.03 1.51 -0.79
N SER A 172 14.40 2.68 -1.27
CA SER A 172 13.94 3.95 -0.67
C SER A 172 12.44 4.15 -0.89
N VAL A 173 11.78 4.80 0.05
CA VAL A 173 10.36 5.16 -0.02
C VAL A 173 10.24 6.67 0.16
N PRO A 174 9.48 7.39 -0.70
CA PRO A 174 8.57 6.87 -1.74
C PRO A 174 9.18 6.71 -3.15
N ASP A 175 10.46 7.01 -3.35
CA ASP A 175 11.06 7.05 -4.69
C ASP A 175 11.26 5.68 -5.35
N LEU A 176 11.25 4.61 -4.55
CA LEU A 176 11.51 3.23 -4.98
C LEU A 176 12.88 3.07 -5.67
N THR A 177 13.87 3.86 -5.24
CA THR A 177 15.25 3.72 -5.72
C THR A 177 15.91 2.55 -4.98
N PRO A 178 16.50 1.58 -5.70
CA PRO A 178 17.25 0.49 -5.07
C PRO A 178 18.38 0.99 -4.19
N LEU A 179 18.52 0.37 -3.02
CA LEU A 179 19.62 0.55 -2.09
C LEU A 179 20.43 -0.74 -2.00
N GLU A 180 21.68 -0.66 -1.54
CA GLU A 180 22.51 -1.85 -1.33
C GLU A 180 21.79 -2.84 -0.40
N PRO A 181 21.77 -4.15 -0.69
CA PRO A 181 21.24 -5.14 0.24
C PRO A 181 21.96 -5.09 1.59
N LEU A 182 21.29 -5.55 2.65
CA LEU A 182 21.91 -5.78 3.95
C LEU A 182 22.02 -7.28 4.23
N SER A 183 23.08 -7.68 4.92
CA SER A 183 23.08 -8.99 5.57
C SER A 183 21.98 -9.06 6.65
N LEU A 184 21.59 -10.27 7.06
CA LEU A 184 20.60 -10.42 8.13
C LEU A 184 21.02 -9.73 9.42
N THR A 185 22.28 -9.86 9.83
CA THR A 185 22.79 -9.22 11.06
C THR A 185 22.65 -7.69 10.99
N GLU A 186 23.02 -7.06 9.88
CA GLU A 186 22.87 -5.60 9.72
C GLU A 186 21.40 -5.18 9.66
N ALA A 187 20.54 -6.00 9.03
CA ALA A 187 19.11 -5.77 9.00
C ALA A 187 18.49 -5.89 10.40
N GLU A 188 18.96 -6.81 11.25
CA GLU A 188 18.50 -6.95 12.64
C GLU A 188 18.87 -5.71 13.46
N GLU A 189 20.12 -5.26 13.34
CA GLU A 189 20.62 -4.06 14.03
C GLU A 189 19.85 -2.79 13.64
N THR A 190 19.36 -2.73 12.40
CA THR A 190 18.55 -1.61 11.89
C THR A 190 17.04 -1.84 12.03
N GLY A 191 16.61 -3.03 12.47
CA GLY A 191 15.21 -3.44 12.55
C GLY A 191 14.49 -3.45 11.19
N LEU A 192 15.21 -3.80 10.12
CA LEU A 192 14.70 -3.97 8.75
C LEU A 192 14.48 -5.43 8.37
N VAL A 193 14.57 -6.37 9.31
CA VAL A 193 14.21 -7.78 9.04
C VAL A 193 12.68 -7.89 8.97
N PRO A 194 12.11 -8.27 7.81
CA PRO A 194 10.69 -8.58 7.72
C PRO A 194 10.34 -9.75 8.63
N VAL A 195 9.23 -9.65 9.37
CA VAL A 195 8.73 -10.75 10.19
C VAL A 195 7.96 -11.71 9.30
N ASP A 196 8.19 -13.01 9.48
CA ASP A 196 7.35 -14.03 8.85
C ASP A 196 5.97 -14.02 9.53
N VAL A 197 4.97 -13.50 8.82
CA VAL A 197 3.59 -13.37 9.33
C VAL A 197 2.92 -14.75 9.43
N TYR A 198 3.46 -15.80 8.80
CA TYR A 198 2.93 -17.16 8.87
C TYR A 198 3.49 -17.97 10.04
N ASP A 199 4.67 -17.62 10.56
CA ASP A 199 5.30 -18.32 11.70
C ASP A 199 4.62 -17.98 13.04
N GLN A 200 3.81 -16.92 13.10
CA GLN A 200 3.08 -16.50 14.30
C GLN A 200 1.78 -17.28 14.56
N ASN A 201 1.42 -18.24 13.69
CA ASN A 201 0.22 -19.08 13.86
C ASN A 201 0.55 -20.52 14.30
N GLU A 202 1.80 -20.82 14.70
CA GLU A 202 2.23 -22.15 15.18
C GLU A 202 2.47 -22.26 16.69
N GLU A 203 2.06 -21.29 17.52
CA GLU A 203 2.06 -21.43 19.01
C GLU A 203 0.67 -21.69 19.61
#